data_AF-A0A397BXS3-F1
#
_entry.id   AF-A0A397BXS3-F1
#
_cell.length_a   1.000
_cell.length_b   1.000
_cell.length_c   1.000
_cell.angle_alpha   90.00
_cell.angle_beta   90.00
_cell.angle_gamma   90.00
#
_symmetry.space_group_name_H-M   'P 1'
#
loop_
_entity.id
_entity.type
_entity.pdbx_description
1 polymer ?
#
loop_
_entity_poly.entity_id
_entity_poly.type
_entity_poly.pdbx_seq_one_letter_code
_entity_poly.pdbx_strand_id
1 'polypeptide(L)'
;MLPGQVVTRNHVQVSSLVYDEPPSKHTRYKVGGVLYLLLTATGSVLYLVVVSPSMSNDYWWPRFNTTSTQTFIADLYNFLLTTPTTGPFDLFATTSMIRKDYSSSSTFIGMHSSAARAILLRPLALDAVVPILRSVDLFENMRTMPPPCWLDFNRTFEMAHTARHQVLCNDRRQSNAALYLETLLRNVDSTDLSSSLYLDPLQSTIFHVVEAISVDGVRWMARTVNHTWLPVAQEVALWQAHGLSYFQNQLQNLFHEGLRNTVTIVSALGMRGYVTIHNIPFENRPKGAWSTGYAYCGFWNDLEAGAWTATSLIRSAPNAFEVMGNDWDEYYCGTSGNVATALIRSNLGPLTTIDIYLVSLPPVLTALYATFLNQLHNTVMLQPQAYMQLTEPTLEVLPASWKHQDAVYYGGNPLCCYGNPMPYVQPSFGYYDDCGTQDRHEINMARDSVLFAMFATVMTSSDQLTSVCALTTGPAMFTSCMQSLLPASAVFTTLLKAPLEALRPQLTQTSQTIAGLNVSFIQWATIAGVDQVLHQPMITSSSTSSWSFIGWMTMFDWANG
;
A
#
# COMPACT_ATOMS: atom_id res chain seq x y z
N MET A 1 -60.86 -31.24 -78.90
CA MET A 1 -61.46 -30.85 -80.20
C MET A 1 -62.64 -29.95 -79.93
N LEU A 2 -62.68 -28.85 -80.68
CA LEU A 2 -63.78 -27.90 -80.90
C LEU A 2 -64.06 -26.82 -79.83
N PRO A 3 -64.43 -25.61 -80.30
CA PRO A 3 -63.91 -24.35 -79.78
C PRO A 3 -65.01 -23.33 -79.45
N GLY A 4 -64.60 -22.23 -78.82
CA GLY A 4 -64.85 -20.88 -79.38
C GLY A 4 -66.20 -20.17 -79.15
N GLN A 5 -66.02 -18.88 -78.84
CA GLN A 5 -66.88 -17.73 -79.17
C GLN A 5 -67.99 -17.28 -78.20
N VAL A 6 -67.57 -16.40 -77.28
CA VAL A 6 -67.93 -14.97 -77.19
C VAL A 6 -69.16 -14.50 -77.99
N VAL A 7 -70.16 -13.93 -77.31
CA VAL A 7 -70.93 -12.75 -77.77
C VAL A 7 -71.31 -11.89 -76.56
N THR A 8 -71.22 -10.57 -76.77
CA THR A 8 -71.25 -9.48 -75.79
C THR A 8 -72.55 -8.69 -75.77
N ARG A 9 -72.76 -8.02 -74.62
CA ARG A 9 -73.45 -6.72 -74.38
C ARG A 9 -74.98 -6.65 -74.49
N ASN A 10 -75.61 -6.11 -73.45
CA ASN A 10 -76.04 -4.71 -73.49
C ASN A 10 -76.19 -4.09 -72.10
N HIS A 11 -75.63 -2.89 -71.98
CA HIS A 11 -75.66 -2.01 -70.81
C HIS A 11 -76.97 -1.22 -70.78
N VAL A 12 -77.57 -1.09 -69.60
CA VAL A 12 -78.37 0.08 -69.24
C VAL A 12 -77.68 0.76 -68.07
N GLN A 13 -77.06 1.91 -68.36
CA GLN A 13 -76.54 2.83 -67.36
C GLN A 13 -77.70 3.58 -66.72
N VAL A 14 -77.85 3.47 -65.40
CA VAL A 14 -78.45 4.54 -64.59
C VAL A 14 -77.29 5.38 -64.09
N SER A 15 -77.25 6.63 -64.56
CA SER A 15 -76.30 7.65 -64.15
C SER A 15 -76.34 7.84 -62.64
N SER A 16 -75.21 7.60 -62.00
CA SER A 16 -74.92 7.90 -60.60
C SER A 16 -75.03 9.40 -60.33
N LEU A 17 -75.83 9.78 -59.33
CA LEU A 17 -75.59 11.01 -58.59
C LEU A 17 -74.38 10.77 -57.70
N VAL A 18 -73.21 11.05 -58.26
CA VAL A 18 -71.95 11.17 -57.54
C VAL A 18 -72.07 12.43 -56.69
N TYR A 19 -72.32 12.27 -55.40
CA TYR A 19 -71.92 13.28 -54.43
C TYR A 19 -70.43 13.09 -54.20
N ASP A 20 -69.62 13.74 -55.04
CA ASP A 20 -68.22 13.99 -54.72
C ASP A 20 -68.23 14.99 -53.56
N GLU A 21 -68.28 14.49 -52.33
CA GLU A 21 -67.84 15.30 -51.21
C GLU A 21 -66.37 15.65 -51.50
N PRO A 22 -66.01 16.94 -51.70
CA PRO A 22 -64.60 17.31 -51.74
C PRO A 22 -63.99 16.78 -50.45
N PRO A 23 -62.79 16.15 -50.45
CA PRO A 23 -62.23 15.56 -49.24
C PRO A 23 -62.29 16.63 -48.16
N SER A 24 -63.22 16.44 -47.22
CA SER A 24 -63.61 17.53 -46.34
C SER A 24 -62.33 17.99 -45.64
N LYS A 25 -62.22 19.28 -45.32
CA LYS A 25 -61.05 19.76 -44.58
C LYS A 25 -60.74 18.83 -43.38
N HIS A 26 -61.76 18.21 -42.79
CA HIS A 26 -61.65 17.16 -41.77
C HIS A 26 -60.86 15.89 -42.18
N THR A 27 -60.94 15.39 -43.42
CA THR A 27 -60.16 14.22 -43.86
C THR A 27 -58.66 14.53 -43.90
N ARG A 28 -58.27 15.74 -44.34
CA ARG A 28 -56.87 16.20 -44.31
C ARG A 28 -56.36 16.38 -42.89
N TYR A 29 -57.17 16.94 -41.98
CA TYR A 29 -56.83 17.05 -40.57
C TYR A 29 -56.74 15.68 -39.86
N LYS A 30 -57.60 14.72 -40.22
CA LYS A 30 -57.53 13.34 -39.70
C LYS A 30 -56.25 12.63 -40.15
N VAL A 31 -55.91 12.69 -41.44
CA VAL A 31 -54.66 12.11 -41.96
C VAL A 31 -53.43 12.80 -41.36
N GLY A 32 -53.44 14.12 -41.26
CA GLY A 32 -52.37 14.88 -40.59
C GLY A 32 -52.22 14.52 -39.12
N GLY A 33 -53.34 14.33 -38.39
CA GLY A 33 -53.33 13.89 -37.00
C GLY A 33 -52.79 12.47 -36.82
N VAL A 34 -53.16 11.53 -37.70
CA VAL A 34 -52.63 10.16 -37.69
C VAL A 34 -51.13 10.14 -38.00
N LEU A 35 -50.68 10.89 -39.02
CA LEU A 35 -49.26 11.02 -39.34
C LEU A 35 -48.47 11.65 -38.20
N TYR A 36 -49.02 12.70 -37.56
CA TYR A 36 -48.42 13.29 -36.37
C TYR A 36 -48.29 12.28 -35.23
N LEU A 37 -49.35 11.53 -34.91
CA LEU A 37 -49.31 10.48 -33.88
C LEU A 37 -48.29 9.39 -34.21
N LEU A 38 -48.24 8.92 -35.45
CA LEU A 38 -47.25 7.93 -35.88
C LEU A 38 -45.82 8.47 -35.77
N LEU A 39 -45.56 9.68 -36.28
CA LEU A 39 -44.23 10.29 -36.23
C LEU A 39 -43.78 10.56 -34.79
N THR A 40 -44.66 11.06 -33.93
CA THR A 40 -44.36 11.28 -32.52
C THR A 40 -44.13 9.97 -31.77
N ALA A 41 -44.96 8.94 -31.99
CA ALA A 41 -44.77 7.62 -31.38
C ALA A 41 -43.47 6.96 -31.85
N THR A 42 -43.17 6.99 -33.16
CA THR A 42 -41.89 6.52 -33.70
C THR A 42 -40.72 7.33 -33.12
N GLY A 43 -40.86 8.64 -33.01
CA GLY A 43 -39.85 9.51 -32.38
C GLY A 43 -39.59 9.15 -30.92
N SER A 44 -40.64 8.89 -30.13
CA SER A 44 -40.50 8.44 -28.74
C SER A 44 -39.83 7.08 -28.64
N VAL A 45 -40.18 6.12 -29.49
CA VAL A 45 -39.54 4.81 -29.53
C VAL A 45 -38.06 4.93 -29.91
N LEU A 46 -37.72 5.72 -30.94
CA LEU A 46 -36.34 5.97 -31.33
C LEU A 46 -35.55 6.66 -30.22
N TYR A 47 -36.13 7.64 -29.54
CA TYR A 47 -35.51 8.29 -28.37
C TYR A 47 -35.20 7.26 -27.27
N LEU A 48 -36.15 6.39 -26.94
CA LEU A 48 -35.94 5.33 -25.95
C LEU A 48 -34.84 4.35 -26.38
N VAL A 49 -34.78 3.96 -27.65
CA VAL A 49 -33.71 3.10 -28.18
C VAL A 49 -32.34 3.77 -28.06
N VAL A 50 -32.25 5.07 -28.31
CA VAL A 50 -31.00 5.83 -28.21
C VAL A 50 -30.54 6.01 -26.76
N VAL A 51 -31.48 6.30 -25.84
CA VAL A 51 -31.15 6.61 -24.44
C VAL A 51 -31.09 5.38 -23.53
N SER A 52 -31.75 4.27 -23.90
CA SER A 52 -31.82 3.04 -23.11
C SER A 52 -30.43 2.51 -22.68
N PRO A 53 -29.39 2.49 -23.54
CA PRO A 53 -28.06 2.04 -23.12
C PRO A 53 -27.43 2.92 -22.03
N SER A 54 -27.71 4.23 -22.02
CA SER A 54 -27.24 5.16 -20.98
C SER A 54 -28.03 4.99 -19.68
N MET A 55 -29.35 4.81 -19.78
CA MET A 55 -30.24 4.67 -18.61
C MET A 55 -30.15 3.30 -17.93
N SER A 56 -29.28 2.40 -18.38
CA SER A 56 -29.12 1.07 -17.79
C SER A 56 -28.38 1.08 -16.45
N ASN A 57 -27.87 2.23 -16.01
CA ASN A 57 -27.12 2.41 -14.77
C ASN A 57 -27.23 3.86 -14.26
N ASP A 58 -26.93 4.07 -12.98
CA ASP A 58 -27.05 5.36 -12.30
C ASP A 58 -26.03 6.42 -12.77
N TYR A 59 -24.96 6.00 -13.48
CA TYR A 59 -23.94 6.90 -14.02
C TYR A 59 -24.33 7.52 -15.36
N TRP A 60 -25.43 7.07 -15.98
CA TRP A 60 -25.84 7.48 -17.32
C TRP A 60 -24.76 7.21 -18.39
N TRP A 61 -23.90 6.22 -18.15
CA TRP A 61 -22.79 5.85 -19.02
C TRP A 61 -23.17 4.61 -19.84
N PRO A 62 -23.28 4.70 -21.18
CA PRO A 62 -23.62 3.57 -22.03
C PRO A 62 -22.79 2.32 -21.75
N ARG A 63 -23.47 1.19 -21.48
CA ARG A 63 -22.84 -0.13 -21.26
C ARG A 63 -21.91 -0.21 -20.04
N PHE A 64 -21.96 0.74 -19.11
CA PHE A 64 -21.24 0.62 -17.86
C PHE A 64 -21.77 -0.57 -17.07
N ASN A 65 -20.88 -1.48 -16.71
CA ASN A 65 -21.20 -2.67 -15.94
C ASN A 65 -20.21 -2.85 -14.79
N THR A 66 -20.63 -3.63 -13.80
CA THR A 66 -19.86 -3.93 -12.59
C THR A 66 -18.76 -4.97 -12.82
N THR A 67 -18.87 -5.78 -13.86
CA THR A 67 -17.97 -6.92 -14.15
C THR A 67 -16.78 -6.56 -15.03
N SER A 68 -16.77 -5.39 -15.69
CA SER A 68 -15.69 -4.98 -16.59
C SER A 68 -15.37 -3.49 -16.48
N THR A 69 -16.33 -2.59 -16.71
CA THR A 69 -16.06 -1.15 -16.79
C THR A 69 -15.71 -0.58 -15.43
N GLN A 70 -16.49 -0.93 -14.41
CA GLN A 70 -16.25 -0.46 -13.04
C GLN A 70 -14.89 -0.94 -12.52
N THR A 71 -14.56 -2.21 -12.75
CA THR A 71 -13.30 -2.81 -12.28
C THR A 71 -12.11 -2.30 -13.06
N PHE A 72 -12.23 -2.10 -14.38
CA PHE A 72 -11.18 -1.47 -15.19
C PHE A 72 -10.87 -0.06 -14.71
N ILE A 73 -11.89 0.79 -14.51
CA ILE A 73 -11.68 2.14 -14.00
C ILE A 73 -11.02 2.09 -12.62
N ALA A 74 -11.49 1.20 -11.74
CA ALA A 74 -10.89 1.06 -10.42
C ALA A 74 -9.41 0.65 -10.46
N ASP A 75 -9.07 -0.36 -11.26
CA ASP A 75 -7.70 -0.80 -11.45
C ASP A 75 -6.82 0.29 -12.07
N LEU A 76 -7.36 1.01 -13.05
CA LEU A 76 -6.65 2.11 -13.71
C LEU A 76 -6.34 3.23 -12.73
N TYR A 77 -7.32 3.67 -11.93
CA TYR A 77 -7.06 4.69 -10.92
C TYR A 77 -6.10 4.19 -9.83
N ASN A 78 -6.24 2.95 -9.37
CA ASN A 78 -5.29 2.37 -8.41
C ASN A 78 -3.87 2.34 -8.97
N PHE A 79 -3.68 2.00 -10.25
CA PHE A 79 -2.39 2.09 -10.94
C PHE A 79 -1.90 3.54 -11.08
N LEU A 80 -2.74 4.47 -11.52
CA LEU A 80 -2.33 5.86 -11.68
C LEU A 80 -1.90 6.49 -10.36
N LEU A 81 -2.51 6.10 -9.23
CA LEU A 81 -2.14 6.55 -7.89
C LEU A 81 -0.74 6.07 -7.44
N THR A 82 -0.16 5.04 -8.06
CA THR A 82 1.23 4.62 -7.81
C THR A 82 2.25 5.32 -8.73
N THR A 83 1.78 6.04 -9.75
CA THR A 83 2.62 6.78 -10.69
C THR A 83 2.63 8.28 -10.36
N PRO A 84 3.63 9.06 -10.83
CA PRO A 84 3.68 10.51 -10.61
C PRO A 84 2.66 11.30 -11.48
N THR A 85 1.59 10.66 -11.94
CA THR A 85 0.61 11.25 -12.85
C THR A 85 -0.26 12.27 -12.13
N THR A 86 -0.35 13.48 -12.68
CA THR A 86 -1.21 14.55 -12.16
C THR A 86 -2.03 15.19 -13.28
N GLY A 87 -3.27 15.56 -12.99
CA GLY A 87 -4.16 16.21 -13.95
C GLY A 87 -4.91 15.25 -14.89
N PRO A 88 -5.47 15.77 -15.99
CA PRO A 88 -6.20 14.98 -16.96
C PRO A 88 -5.30 13.93 -17.64
N PHE A 89 -5.82 12.74 -17.87
CA PHE A 89 -5.14 11.69 -18.62
C PHE A 89 -6.06 11.14 -19.72
N ASP A 90 -5.45 10.58 -20.77
CA ASP A 90 -6.18 9.95 -21.88
C ASP A 90 -6.41 8.46 -21.59
N LEU A 91 -7.69 8.07 -21.46
CA LEU A 91 -8.12 6.69 -21.26
C LEU A 91 -7.69 5.74 -22.39
N PHE A 92 -7.40 6.26 -23.58
CA PHE A 92 -7.01 5.48 -24.76
C PHE A 92 -5.49 5.45 -24.98
N ALA A 93 -4.70 6.15 -24.16
CA ALA A 93 -3.26 6.09 -24.23
C ALA A 93 -2.73 4.75 -23.73
N THR A 94 -1.58 4.32 -24.24
CA THR A 94 -0.90 3.10 -23.78
C THR A 94 -0.47 3.17 -22.31
N THR A 95 -0.34 4.39 -21.76
CA THR A 95 -0.12 4.65 -20.33
C THR A 95 -1.32 4.32 -19.45
N SER A 96 -2.52 4.18 -20.03
CA SER A 96 -3.75 3.77 -19.33
C SER A 96 -4.10 2.29 -19.55
N MET A 97 -3.17 1.53 -20.12
CA MET A 97 -3.34 0.09 -20.28
C MET A 97 -3.21 -0.61 -18.93
N ILE A 98 -4.22 -1.39 -18.56
CA ILE A 98 -4.18 -2.29 -17.41
C ILE A 98 -4.16 -3.73 -17.90
N ARG A 99 -3.20 -4.51 -17.41
CA ARG A 99 -3.06 -5.92 -17.71
C ARG A 99 -4.06 -6.75 -16.92
N LYS A 100 -5.26 -6.89 -17.46
CA LYS A 100 -6.30 -7.79 -16.94
C LYS A 100 -7.31 -8.10 -18.04
N ASP A 101 -7.85 -9.32 -18.07
CA ASP A 101 -8.94 -9.67 -18.97
C ASP A 101 -10.28 -9.23 -18.38
N TYR A 102 -10.84 -8.16 -18.93
CA TYR A 102 -12.15 -7.62 -18.54
C TYR A 102 -13.32 -8.23 -19.31
N SER A 103 -13.08 -9.21 -20.20
CA SER A 103 -14.15 -9.92 -20.90
C SER A 103 -14.74 -11.08 -20.10
N SER A 104 -14.11 -11.45 -18.97
CA SER A 104 -14.58 -12.47 -18.04
C SER A 104 -15.97 -12.15 -17.46
N SER A 105 -16.71 -13.20 -17.09
CA SER A 105 -18.02 -13.08 -16.43
C SER A 105 -17.94 -12.39 -15.06
N SER A 106 -16.77 -12.41 -14.42
CA SER A 106 -16.48 -11.70 -13.19
C SER A 106 -15.04 -11.21 -13.20
N THR A 107 -14.83 -9.97 -12.73
CA THR A 107 -13.50 -9.44 -12.43
C THR A 107 -13.50 -8.79 -11.05
N PHE A 108 -12.32 -8.70 -10.45
CA PHE A 108 -12.09 -8.10 -9.14
C PHE A 108 -11.15 -6.92 -9.26
N ILE A 109 -11.35 -5.91 -8.41
CA ILE A 109 -10.46 -4.76 -8.31
C ILE A 109 -9.16 -5.21 -7.64
N GLY A 110 -8.03 -4.94 -8.30
CA GLY A 110 -6.70 -5.06 -7.73
C GLY A 110 -6.48 -3.93 -6.74
N MET A 111 -6.37 -4.29 -5.47
CA MET A 111 -6.09 -3.35 -4.38
C MET A 111 -4.69 -3.63 -3.84
N HIS A 112 -3.87 -2.59 -3.77
CA HIS A 112 -2.55 -2.69 -3.14
C HIS A 112 -2.71 -2.74 -1.62
N SER A 113 -2.42 -3.90 -1.02
CA SER A 113 -2.54 -4.09 0.43
C SER A 113 -1.66 -3.13 1.26
N SER A 114 -0.67 -2.49 0.62
CA SER A 114 0.26 -1.51 1.20
C SER A 114 -0.20 -0.06 1.08
N ALA A 115 -1.25 0.26 0.32
CA ALA A 115 -1.61 1.64 -0.01
C ALA A 115 -1.92 2.50 1.22
N ALA A 116 -2.70 1.97 2.18
CA ALA A 116 -3.02 2.66 3.42
C ALA A 116 -1.75 3.02 4.21
N ARG A 117 -0.85 2.03 4.35
CA ARG A 117 0.42 2.15 5.06
C ARG A 117 1.38 3.11 4.38
N ALA A 118 1.45 3.08 3.05
CA ALA A 118 2.26 4.02 2.27
C ALA A 118 1.86 5.49 2.51
N ILE A 119 0.58 5.74 2.81
CA ILE A 119 0.07 7.07 3.14
C ILE A 119 0.28 7.41 4.62
N LEU A 120 0.03 6.49 5.56
CA LEU A 120 0.04 6.79 7.00
C LEU A 120 1.44 6.72 7.64
N LEU A 121 2.38 5.99 7.05
CA LEU A 121 3.74 5.82 7.60
C LEU A 121 4.79 6.70 6.92
N ARG A 122 4.40 7.45 5.88
CA ARG A 122 5.28 8.49 5.31
C ARG A 122 5.33 9.70 6.24
N PRO A 123 6.37 10.55 6.14
CA PRO A 123 6.35 11.85 6.80
C PRO A 123 5.16 12.70 6.35
N LEU A 124 4.27 13.03 7.29
CA LEU A 124 3.08 13.85 7.07
C LEU A 124 3.35 15.32 7.40
N ALA A 125 2.70 16.21 6.65
CA ALA A 125 2.75 17.64 6.89
C ALA A 125 1.95 18.00 8.15
N LEU A 126 2.49 18.93 8.95
CA LEU A 126 1.95 19.26 10.28
C LEU A 126 0.55 19.90 10.20
N ASP A 127 0.27 20.65 9.14
CA ASP A 127 -1.03 21.29 8.87
C ASP A 127 -2.14 20.28 8.54
N ALA A 128 -1.79 19.10 8.04
CA ALA A 128 -2.71 17.98 7.90
C ALA A 128 -2.87 17.20 9.22
N VAL A 129 -1.81 17.06 10.01
CA VAL A 129 -1.83 16.23 11.23
C VAL A 129 -2.52 16.89 12.41
N VAL A 130 -2.31 18.19 12.65
CA VAL A 130 -2.95 18.89 13.78
C VAL A 130 -4.49 18.75 13.74
N PRO A 131 -5.18 18.97 12.60
CA PRO A 131 -6.61 18.69 12.50
C PRO A 131 -6.99 17.22 12.75
N ILE A 132 -6.17 16.27 12.31
CA ILE A 132 -6.43 14.83 12.50
C ILE A 132 -6.41 14.49 13.99
N LEU A 133 -5.36 14.90 14.72
CA LEU A 133 -5.24 14.66 16.16
C LEU A 133 -6.45 15.22 16.93
N ARG A 134 -6.94 16.41 16.55
CA ARG A 134 -8.10 17.07 17.16
C ARG A 134 -9.45 16.45 16.79
N SER A 135 -9.49 15.67 15.71
CA SER A 135 -10.73 15.04 15.22
C SER A 135 -11.02 13.69 15.87
N VAL A 136 -10.09 13.19 16.69
CA VAL A 136 -10.09 11.86 17.30
C VAL A 136 -9.95 12.03 18.81
N ASP A 137 -10.62 11.16 19.59
CA ASP A 137 -10.48 11.16 21.04
C ASP A 137 -9.09 10.70 21.50
N LEU A 138 -8.77 10.95 22.78
CA LEU A 138 -7.52 10.58 23.41
C LEU A 138 -7.30 9.06 23.35
N PHE A 139 -8.37 8.27 23.43
CA PHE A 139 -8.26 6.82 23.47
C PHE A 139 -7.70 6.25 22.16
N GLU A 140 -8.23 6.68 21.02
CA GLU A 140 -7.74 6.27 19.70
C GLU A 140 -6.40 6.93 19.36
N ASN A 141 -6.20 8.19 19.76
CA ASN A 141 -4.91 8.87 19.61
C ASN A 141 -3.76 8.13 20.32
N MET A 142 -3.98 7.67 21.55
CA MET A 142 -3.00 6.91 22.35
C MET A 142 -2.58 5.59 21.68
N ARG A 143 -3.44 4.99 20.85
CA ARG A 143 -3.18 3.73 20.15
C ARG A 143 -2.31 3.85 18.92
N THR A 144 -2.20 5.05 18.38
CA THR A 144 -1.42 5.32 17.15
C THR A 144 -0.11 6.05 17.43
N MET A 145 0.17 6.35 18.70
CA MET A 145 1.34 7.12 19.08
C MET A 145 2.61 6.24 19.07
N PRO A 146 3.69 6.67 18.39
CA PRO A 146 4.98 6.01 18.47
C PRO A 146 5.63 6.22 19.86
N PRO A 147 6.69 5.46 20.21
CA PRO A 147 7.33 5.58 21.51
C PRO A 147 7.80 7.02 21.77
N PRO A 148 7.28 7.73 22.78
CA PRO A 148 7.72 9.10 23.07
C PRO A 148 9.19 9.12 23.46
N CYS A 149 9.98 9.90 22.72
CA CYS A 149 11.36 10.20 23.10
C CYS A 149 11.40 11.35 24.12
N TRP A 150 10.44 12.26 24.05
CA TRP A 150 10.35 13.44 24.91
C TRP A 150 8.90 13.74 25.31
N LEU A 151 8.75 14.32 26.49
CA LEU A 151 7.46 14.85 26.92
C LEU A 151 7.16 16.17 26.21
N ASP A 152 8.13 17.07 26.17
CA ASP A 152 7.94 18.48 25.84
C ASP A 152 8.76 18.95 24.63
N PHE A 153 8.32 20.02 23.96
CA PHE A 153 9.00 20.55 22.77
C PHE A 153 10.43 21.07 23.05
N ASN A 154 10.74 21.45 24.29
CA ASN A 154 12.10 21.82 24.68
C ASN A 154 13.01 20.62 24.94
N ARG A 155 12.45 19.39 24.95
CA ARG A 155 13.17 18.14 25.26
C ARG A 155 13.80 18.17 26.65
N THR A 156 13.13 18.86 27.57
CA THR A 156 13.56 18.97 28.97
C THR A 156 13.37 17.63 29.68
N PHE A 157 12.30 16.91 29.34
CA PHE A 157 11.97 15.63 29.94
C PHE A 157 12.08 14.51 28.89
N GLU A 158 13.14 13.72 29.04
CA GLU A 158 13.40 12.53 28.23
C GLU A 158 12.52 11.35 28.68
N MET A 159 12.05 10.55 27.71
CA MET A 159 11.05 9.48 27.93
C MET A 159 11.38 8.14 27.27
N ALA A 160 12.42 8.05 26.43
CA ALA A 160 12.73 6.80 25.73
C ALA A 160 12.99 5.66 26.72
N HIS A 161 12.66 4.41 26.34
CA HIS A 161 12.79 3.25 27.22
C HIS A 161 14.19 3.06 27.80
N THR A 162 15.23 3.25 26.97
CA THR A 162 16.63 3.07 27.41
C THR A 162 17.48 4.31 27.12
N ALA A 163 18.59 4.46 27.86
CA ALA A 163 19.54 5.54 27.64
C ALA A 163 20.10 5.53 26.21
N ARG A 164 20.33 4.33 25.66
CA ARG A 164 20.79 4.16 24.28
C ARG A 164 19.74 4.61 23.25
N HIS A 165 18.47 4.28 23.47
CA HIS A 165 17.37 4.74 22.60
C HIS A 165 17.19 6.25 22.69
N GLN A 166 17.36 6.84 23.88
CA GLN A 166 17.34 8.29 24.06
C GLN A 166 18.45 9.00 23.27
N VAL A 167 19.68 8.45 23.24
CA VAL A 167 20.76 8.96 22.39
C VAL A 167 20.37 8.89 20.90
N LEU A 168 19.78 7.78 20.45
CA LEU A 168 19.29 7.66 19.07
C LEU A 168 18.23 8.73 18.75
N CYS A 169 17.29 8.96 19.66
CA CYS A 169 16.29 10.01 19.54
C CYS A 169 16.96 11.38 19.36
N ASN A 170 17.86 11.72 20.27
CA ASN A 170 18.62 12.97 20.25
C ASN A 170 19.44 13.12 18.96
N ASP A 171 20.04 12.05 18.43
CA ASP A 171 20.88 12.15 17.23
C ASP A 171 20.08 12.26 15.92
N ARG A 172 18.92 11.61 15.83
CA ARG A 172 18.27 11.34 14.53
C ARG A 172 16.79 11.67 14.42
N ARG A 173 16.12 12.03 15.53
CA ARG A 173 14.66 12.04 15.58
C ARG A 173 14.03 13.35 16.06
N GLN A 174 14.86 14.35 16.35
CA GLN A 174 14.43 15.64 16.89
C GLN A 174 13.34 16.33 16.04
N SER A 175 13.35 16.16 14.72
CA SER A 175 12.42 16.84 13.80
C SER A 175 11.07 16.14 13.63
N ASN A 176 10.92 14.91 14.14
CA ASN A 176 9.68 14.15 14.06
C ASN A 176 8.76 14.51 15.25
N ALA A 177 7.69 15.25 14.96
CA ALA A 177 6.70 15.69 15.93
C ALA A 177 6.03 14.51 16.67
N ALA A 178 5.93 13.34 16.04
CA ALA A 178 5.23 12.19 16.61
C ALA A 178 5.88 11.63 17.89
N LEU A 179 7.16 11.92 18.12
CA LEU A 179 7.94 11.41 19.27
C LEU A 179 7.91 12.35 20.48
N TYR A 180 7.07 13.40 20.43
CA TYR A 180 6.87 14.37 21.49
C TYR A 180 5.45 14.24 22.02
N LEU A 181 5.29 13.80 23.26
CA LEU A 181 3.97 13.59 23.86
C LEU A 181 3.16 14.91 23.95
N GLU A 182 3.83 16.06 24.08
CA GLU A 182 3.20 17.38 24.06
C GLU A 182 2.42 17.65 22.76
N THR A 183 2.82 17.06 21.62
CA THR A 183 2.03 17.22 20.38
C THR A 183 0.63 16.65 20.52
N LEU A 184 0.50 15.51 21.21
CA LEU A 184 -0.77 14.86 21.46
C LEU A 184 -1.56 15.62 22.52
N LEU A 185 -0.97 15.86 23.69
CA LEU A 185 -1.68 16.45 24.83
C LEU A 185 -2.22 17.85 24.52
N ARG A 186 -1.51 18.66 23.72
CA ARG A 186 -1.98 19.98 23.27
C ARG A 186 -3.09 19.93 22.23
N ASN A 187 -3.36 18.78 21.64
CA ASN A 187 -4.35 18.61 20.57
C ASN A 187 -5.49 17.64 20.93
N VAL A 188 -5.55 17.25 22.21
CA VAL A 188 -6.68 16.56 22.81
C VAL A 188 -7.60 17.58 23.49
N ASP A 189 -8.89 17.30 23.54
CA ASP A 189 -9.87 18.14 24.25
C ASP A 189 -9.68 17.99 25.76
N SER A 190 -9.73 19.09 26.51
CA SER A 190 -9.52 19.05 27.96
C SER A 190 -10.55 18.17 28.69
N THR A 191 -11.78 18.12 28.19
CA THR A 191 -12.86 17.31 28.76
C THR A 191 -12.59 15.83 28.52
N ASP A 192 -12.15 15.48 27.31
CA ASP A 192 -11.76 14.13 26.93
C ASP A 192 -10.59 13.63 27.80
N LEU A 193 -9.52 14.43 27.95
CA LEU A 193 -8.43 14.11 28.88
C LEU A 193 -8.93 13.93 30.32
N SER A 194 -9.76 14.84 30.83
CA SER A 194 -10.23 14.81 32.23
C SER A 194 -11.18 13.65 32.55
N SER A 195 -11.83 13.08 31.53
CA SER A 195 -12.77 11.95 31.67
C SER A 195 -12.17 10.61 31.25
N SER A 196 -10.94 10.62 30.73
CA SER A 196 -10.27 9.44 30.20
C SER A 196 -9.77 8.51 31.30
N LEU A 197 -9.83 7.21 31.02
CA LEU A 197 -9.21 6.17 31.84
C LEU A 197 -7.68 6.28 31.90
N TYR A 198 -7.06 7.05 30.99
CA TYR A 198 -5.62 7.30 31.00
C TYR A 198 -5.21 8.43 31.94
N LEU A 199 -6.15 9.20 32.52
CA LEU A 199 -5.81 10.32 33.40
C LEU A 199 -5.02 9.86 34.63
N ASP A 200 -5.48 8.83 35.35
CA ASP A 200 -4.82 8.35 36.57
C ASP A 200 -3.39 7.82 36.30
N PRO A 201 -3.16 6.98 35.27
CA PRO A 201 -1.80 6.63 34.85
C PRO A 201 -0.95 7.84 34.42
N LEU A 202 -1.49 8.78 33.65
CA LEU A 202 -0.77 9.99 33.25
C LEU A 202 -0.36 10.83 34.47
N GLN A 203 -1.26 10.97 35.44
CA GLN A 203 -0.98 11.71 36.67
C GLN A 203 0.14 11.07 37.49
N SER A 204 0.05 9.76 37.71
CA SER A 204 0.99 9.03 38.57
C SER A 204 2.38 8.85 37.93
N THR A 205 2.46 8.66 36.62
CA THR A 205 3.70 8.33 35.93
C THR A 205 4.40 9.51 35.26
N ILE A 206 3.68 10.62 35.00
CA ILE A 206 4.18 11.79 34.28
C ILE A 206 3.84 13.10 34.99
N PHE A 207 2.57 13.47 35.15
CA PHE A 207 2.21 14.84 35.54
C PHE A 207 2.72 15.23 36.92
N HIS A 208 2.40 14.45 37.96
CA HIS A 208 2.90 14.73 39.31
C HIS A 208 4.44 14.66 39.37
N VAL A 209 5.05 13.82 38.53
CA VAL A 209 6.49 13.64 38.48
C VAL A 209 7.17 14.90 37.96
N VAL A 210 6.73 15.46 36.82
CA VAL A 210 7.35 16.67 36.26
C VAL A 210 7.12 17.89 37.13
N GLU A 211 5.95 18.00 37.78
CA GLU A 211 5.66 19.05 38.76
C GLU A 211 6.60 18.98 39.97
N ALA A 212 6.90 17.76 40.46
CA ALA A 212 7.78 17.57 41.60
C ALA A 212 9.26 17.82 41.28
N ILE A 213 9.70 17.55 40.05
CA ILE A 213 11.12 17.63 39.66
C ILE A 213 11.54 19.06 39.30
N SER A 214 10.64 19.90 38.74
CA SER A 214 11.04 21.24 38.31
C SER A 214 9.91 22.26 38.22
N VAL A 215 10.25 23.54 38.40
CA VAL A 215 9.34 24.68 38.15
C VAL A 215 8.92 24.74 36.68
N ASP A 216 9.79 24.31 35.76
CA ASP A 216 9.46 24.25 34.33
C ASP A 216 8.40 23.19 34.05
N GLY A 217 8.41 22.06 34.77
CA GLY A 217 7.37 21.03 34.72
C GLY A 217 6.01 21.55 35.17
N VAL A 218 5.95 22.30 36.28
CA VAL A 218 4.71 22.99 36.72
C VAL A 218 4.19 23.95 35.64
N ARG A 219 5.09 24.73 35.02
CA ARG A 219 4.70 25.67 33.94
C ARG A 219 4.29 24.96 32.66
N TRP A 220 4.89 23.82 32.33
CA TRP A 220 4.49 22.99 31.19
C TRP A 220 3.09 22.40 31.42
N MET A 221 2.87 21.80 32.58
CA MET A 221 1.61 21.18 33.00
C MET A 221 0.44 22.17 32.89
N ALA A 222 0.60 23.37 33.47
CA ALA A 222 -0.41 24.43 33.40
C ALA A 222 -0.74 24.88 31.96
N ARG A 223 0.22 24.82 31.03
CA ARG A 223 0.04 25.26 29.63
C ARG A 223 -0.47 24.17 28.70
N THR A 224 -0.27 22.90 29.05
CA THR A 224 -0.55 21.76 28.16
C THR A 224 -1.89 21.09 28.43
N VAL A 225 -2.39 21.10 29.67
CA VAL A 225 -3.66 20.40 30.00
C VAL A 225 -4.85 21.35 30.19
N ASN A 226 -4.60 22.59 30.60
CA ASN A 226 -5.64 23.63 30.70
C ASN A 226 -5.63 24.56 29.48
N HIS A 227 -5.26 24.04 28.31
CA HIS A 227 -5.13 24.85 27.11
C HIS A 227 -6.47 25.06 26.41
N THR A 228 -6.52 26.14 25.63
CA THR A 228 -7.47 26.29 24.54
C THR A 228 -6.74 26.06 23.24
N TRP A 229 -7.31 25.27 22.33
CA TRP A 229 -6.68 25.01 21.03
C TRP A 229 -6.38 26.31 20.29
N LEU A 230 -5.11 26.49 19.94
CA LEU A 230 -4.72 27.54 19.00
C LEU A 230 -5.30 27.26 17.61
N PRO A 231 -5.52 28.28 16.77
CA PRO A 231 -5.75 28.07 15.35
C PRO A 231 -4.67 27.15 14.75
N VAL A 232 -5.06 26.25 13.84
CA VAL A 232 -4.16 25.21 13.30
C VAL A 232 -2.83 25.80 12.81
N ALA A 233 -2.87 26.90 12.07
CA ALA A 233 -1.66 27.57 11.57
C ALA A 233 -0.72 28.06 12.70
N GLN A 234 -1.25 28.50 13.84
CA GLN A 234 -0.44 28.95 14.97
C GLN A 234 0.15 27.78 15.76
N GLU A 235 -0.59 26.68 15.90
CA GLU A 235 -0.06 25.45 16.52
C GLU A 235 1.07 24.86 15.67
N VAL A 236 0.89 24.82 14.34
CA VAL A 236 1.95 24.40 13.41
C VAL A 236 3.17 25.32 13.50
N ALA A 237 2.96 26.65 13.53
CA ALA A 237 4.07 27.59 13.67
C ALA A 237 4.83 27.41 14.99
N LEU A 238 4.14 27.06 16.08
CA LEU A 238 4.76 26.72 17.36
C LEU A 238 5.65 25.48 17.21
N TRP A 239 5.13 24.39 16.63
CA TRP A 239 5.90 23.15 16.41
C TRP A 239 7.16 23.42 15.58
N GLN A 240 7.02 24.20 14.50
CA GLN A 240 8.12 24.59 13.64
C GLN A 240 9.16 25.48 14.34
N ALA A 241 8.73 26.36 15.25
CA ALA A 241 9.65 27.17 16.06
C ALA A 241 10.53 26.31 16.99
N HIS A 242 10.08 25.10 17.34
CA HIS A 242 10.86 24.10 18.09
C HIS A 242 11.61 23.10 17.19
N GLY A 243 11.66 23.33 15.87
CA GLY A 243 12.40 22.51 14.92
C GLY A 243 11.69 21.23 14.47
N LEU A 244 10.40 21.08 14.81
CA LEU A 244 9.57 19.98 14.31
C LEU A 244 9.15 20.29 12.86
N SER A 245 9.37 19.34 11.94
CA SER A 245 9.13 19.58 10.51
C SER A 245 8.17 18.59 9.86
N TYR A 246 7.97 17.42 10.45
CA TYR A 246 7.03 16.42 9.98
C TYR A 246 6.50 15.58 11.14
N PHE A 247 5.42 14.85 10.90
CA PHE A 247 4.91 13.83 11.81
C PHE A 247 4.96 12.48 11.10
N GLN A 248 5.69 11.52 11.65
CA GLN A 248 5.83 10.19 11.08
C GLN A 248 5.63 9.14 12.17
N ASN A 249 4.62 8.30 11.99
CA ASN A 249 4.39 7.14 12.83
C ASN A 249 5.41 6.04 12.56
N GLN A 250 5.63 5.20 13.58
CA GLN A 250 6.32 3.94 13.41
C GLN A 250 5.34 2.87 12.93
N LEU A 251 5.89 1.85 12.27
CA LEU A 251 5.10 0.70 11.87
C LEU A 251 4.60 -0.05 13.10
N GLN A 252 3.29 -0.21 13.17
CA GLN A 252 2.64 -1.14 14.10
C GLN A 252 1.69 -2.02 13.30
N ASN A 253 1.34 -3.17 13.85
CA ASN A 253 0.44 -4.11 13.21
C ASN A 253 -0.56 -4.71 14.19
N LEU A 254 -0.90 -4.03 15.29
CA LEU A 254 -2.07 -4.38 16.10
C LEU A 254 -3.34 -3.85 15.44
N PHE A 255 -3.29 -2.63 14.91
CA PHE A 255 -4.41 -1.98 14.23
C PHE A 255 -4.16 -1.92 12.73
N HIS A 256 -5.08 -2.46 11.93
CA HIS A 256 -5.00 -2.35 10.47
C HIS A 256 -5.25 -0.91 10.03
N GLU A 257 -4.30 -0.34 9.28
CA GLU A 257 -4.47 0.94 8.63
C GLU A 257 -5.58 0.86 7.58
N GLY A 258 -6.71 1.51 7.85
CA GLY A 258 -7.82 1.57 6.92
C GLY A 258 -7.59 2.57 5.77
N LEU A 259 -8.15 2.28 4.60
CA LEU A 259 -8.17 3.17 3.45
C LEU A 259 -9.47 3.01 2.67
N ARG A 260 -10.14 4.11 2.38
CA ARG A 260 -11.30 4.15 1.48
C ARG A 260 -11.10 5.18 0.39
N ASN A 261 -10.86 4.72 -0.84
CA ASN A 261 -10.75 5.58 -2.01
C ASN A 261 -12.01 5.49 -2.87
N THR A 262 -12.49 6.65 -3.30
CA THR A 262 -13.64 6.76 -4.20
C THR A 262 -13.30 7.68 -5.37
N VAL A 263 -13.78 7.34 -6.56
CA VAL A 263 -13.76 8.23 -7.73
C VAL A 263 -15.18 8.71 -8.00
N THR A 264 -15.26 9.98 -8.41
CA THR A 264 -16.52 10.59 -8.82
C THR A 264 -16.64 10.52 -10.33
N ILE A 265 -17.71 9.90 -10.82
CA ILE A 265 -18.10 9.92 -12.24
C ILE A 265 -19.13 11.03 -12.40
N VAL A 266 -18.84 11.98 -13.30
CA VAL A 266 -19.76 13.07 -13.64
C VAL A 266 -20.34 12.80 -15.02
N SER A 267 -21.65 12.59 -15.11
CA SER A 267 -22.32 12.31 -16.39
C SER A 267 -22.46 13.58 -17.25
N ALA A 268 -22.84 13.40 -18.52
CA ALA A 268 -23.12 14.52 -19.43
C ALA A 268 -24.25 15.44 -18.94
N LEU A 269 -25.10 14.98 -18.02
CA LEU A 269 -26.17 15.76 -17.39
C LEU A 269 -25.70 16.49 -16.12
N GLY A 270 -24.42 16.38 -15.75
CA GLY A 270 -23.87 16.96 -14.53
C GLY A 270 -24.17 16.16 -13.25
N MET A 271 -24.77 14.97 -13.37
CA MET A 271 -25.04 14.09 -12.24
C MET A 271 -23.74 13.48 -11.72
N ARG A 272 -23.58 13.39 -10.40
CA ARG A 272 -22.40 12.82 -9.74
C ARG A 272 -22.74 11.47 -9.15
N GLY A 273 -22.00 10.44 -9.56
CA GLY A 273 -22.00 9.11 -8.95
C GLY A 273 -20.63 8.75 -8.39
N TYR A 274 -20.58 7.85 -7.40
CA TYR A 274 -19.35 7.47 -6.72
C TYR A 274 -19.06 5.99 -6.91
N VAL A 275 -17.82 5.67 -7.31
CA VAL A 275 -17.31 4.29 -7.35
C VAL A 275 -16.22 4.15 -6.31
N THR A 276 -16.41 3.22 -5.37
CA THR A 276 -15.33 2.81 -4.44
C THR A 276 -14.33 1.96 -5.20
N ILE A 277 -13.08 2.40 -5.24
CA ILE A 277 -11.99 1.73 -5.99
C ILE A 277 -10.98 1.06 -5.08
N HIS A 278 -11.01 1.36 -3.79
CA HIS A 278 -10.18 0.73 -2.79
C HIS A 278 -10.89 0.80 -1.45
N ASN A 279 -10.99 -0.33 -0.76
CA ASN A 279 -11.53 -0.37 0.60
C ASN A 279 -10.77 -1.40 1.46
N ILE A 280 -9.96 -0.90 2.38
CA ILE A 280 -9.37 -1.66 3.48
C ILE A 280 -10.03 -1.11 4.75
N PRO A 281 -10.82 -1.92 5.49
CA PRO A 281 -11.41 -1.47 6.74
C PRO A 281 -10.33 -1.29 7.81
N PHE A 282 -10.60 -0.40 8.78
CA PHE A 282 -9.85 -0.38 10.02
C PHE A 282 -10.32 -1.55 10.89
N GLU A 283 -9.38 -2.36 11.37
CA GLU A 283 -9.66 -3.52 12.22
C GLU A 283 -8.61 -3.65 13.33
N ASN A 284 -9.05 -3.97 14.54
CA ASN A 284 -8.16 -4.38 15.63
C ASN A 284 -7.86 -5.88 15.48
N ARG A 285 -6.60 -6.21 15.22
CA ARG A 285 -6.18 -7.61 15.07
C ARG A 285 -6.16 -8.31 16.42
N PRO A 286 -6.26 -9.66 16.42
CA PRO A 286 -6.04 -10.44 17.63
C PRO A 286 -4.66 -10.12 18.24
N LYS A 287 -4.58 -10.01 19.57
CA LYS A 287 -3.30 -9.78 20.29
C LYS A 287 -2.24 -10.82 19.94
N GLY A 288 -2.63 -12.07 19.68
CA GLY A 288 -1.72 -13.13 19.25
C GLY A 288 -1.08 -12.91 17.87
N ALA A 289 -1.60 -11.97 17.07
CA ALA A 289 -1.05 -11.58 15.76
C ALA A 289 -0.30 -10.23 15.80
N TRP A 290 -0.08 -9.67 16.99
CA TRP A 290 0.61 -8.40 17.18
C TRP A 290 2.12 -8.60 17.31
N SER A 291 2.79 -8.88 16.19
CA SER A 291 4.24 -9.09 16.18
C SER A 291 5.04 -7.80 16.41
N THR A 292 4.53 -6.64 16.00
CA THR A 292 5.20 -5.35 16.30
C THR A 292 5.26 -4.99 17.79
N GLY A 293 4.53 -5.71 18.65
CA GLY A 293 4.66 -5.59 20.11
C GLY A 293 6.10 -5.84 20.59
N TYR A 294 6.84 -6.72 19.91
CA TYR A 294 8.26 -6.98 20.20
C TYR A 294 9.18 -5.83 19.80
N ALA A 295 8.72 -4.89 18.98
CA ALA A 295 9.44 -3.68 18.65
C ALA A 295 9.05 -2.51 19.55
N TYR A 296 7.76 -2.34 19.82
CA TYR A 296 7.23 -1.41 20.80
C TYR A 296 5.84 -1.86 21.29
N CYS A 297 5.65 -1.97 22.61
CA CYS A 297 4.40 -2.39 23.22
C CYS A 297 3.34 -1.29 23.33
N GLY A 298 3.57 -0.09 22.78
CA GLY A 298 2.56 0.97 22.79
C GLY A 298 2.48 1.73 24.11
N PHE A 299 2.28 3.04 24.00
CA PHE A 299 2.41 3.96 25.14
C PHE A 299 1.36 3.74 26.24
N TRP A 300 0.18 3.26 25.88
CA TRP A 300 -0.85 2.93 26.87
C TRP A 300 -0.42 1.78 27.80
N ASN A 301 0.37 0.82 27.29
CA ASN A 301 0.92 -0.25 28.13
C ASN A 301 2.05 0.29 29.01
N ASP A 302 2.86 1.23 28.53
CA ASP A 302 3.93 1.84 29.34
C ASP A 302 3.35 2.66 30.50
N LEU A 303 2.26 3.41 30.26
CA LEU A 303 1.52 4.09 31.33
C LEU A 303 1.01 3.10 32.38
N GLU A 304 0.43 2.00 31.93
CA GLU A 304 -0.03 0.93 32.82
C GLU A 304 1.16 0.35 33.60
N ALA A 305 2.23 -0.06 32.94
CA ALA A 305 3.44 -0.61 33.56
C ALA A 305 4.04 0.33 34.61
N GLY A 306 4.14 1.62 34.29
CA GLY A 306 4.60 2.65 35.23
C GLY A 306 3.69 2.74 36.46
N ALA A 307 2.37 2.77 36.27
CA ALA A 307 1.41 2.83 37.36
C ALA A 307 1.47 1.59 38.27
N TRP A 308 1.52 0.38 37.69
CA TRP A 308 1.61 -0.87 38.45
C TRP A 308 2.92 -1.03 39.23
N THR A 309 4.02 -0.56 38.66
CA THR A 309 5.36 -0.62 39.28
C THR A 309 5.67 0.59 40.17
N ALA A 310 4.75 1.55 40.27
CA ALA A 310 4.94 2.84 40.94
C ALA A 310 6.18 3.61 40.44
N THR A 311 6.46 3.52 39.13
CA THR A 311 7.60 4.15 38.49
C THR A 311 7.19 5.24 37.50
N SER A 312 8.14 6.14 37.23
CA SER A 312 7.99 7.24 36.30
C SER A 312 8.42 6.86 34.89
N LEU A 313 7.70 7.39 33.88
CA LEU A 313 8.12 7.35 32.47
C LEU A 313 9.09 8.49 32.11
N ILE A 314 9.27 9.45 32.99
CA ILE A 314 10.29 10.50 32.87
C ILE A 314 11.63 9.96 33.36
N ARG A 315 12.63 9.93 32.48
CA ARG A 315 13.94 9.32 32.73
C ARG A 315 14.75 10.03 33.83
N SER A 316 14.57 11.35 33.98
CA SER A 316 15.27 12.14 35.01
C SER A 316 14.67 12.01 36.41
N ALA A 317 13.56 11.27 36.56
CA ALA A 317 12.90 11.07 37.83
C ALA A 317 13.68 10.12 38.75
N PRO A 318 13.67 10.36 40.08
CA PRO A 318 14.33 9.47 41.03
C PRO A 318 13.69 8.07 41.10
N ASN A 319 12.42 7.94 40.69
CA ASN A 319 11.70 6.68 40.57
C ASN A 319 11.46 6.27 39.11
N ALA A 320 12.29 6.72 38.16
CA ALA A 320 12.19 6.28 36.76
C ALA A 320 12.27 4.76 36.64
N PHE A 321 11.58 4.18 35.66
CA PHE A 321 11.44 2.72 35.47
C PHE A 321 12.79 1.96 35.58
N GLU A 322 13.81 2.39 34.81
CA GLU A 322 15.16 1.80 34.81
C GLU A 322 15.94 2.09 36.11
N VAL A 323 15.73 3.26 36.73
CA VAL A 323 16.40 3.64 38.00
C VAL A 323 15.97 2.74 39.14
N MET A 324 14.72 2.28 39.10
CA MET A 324 14.16 1.32 40.05
C MET A 324 14.61 -0.13 39.79
N GLY A 325 15.46 -0.36 38.78
CA GLY A 325 16.02 -1.68 38.45
C GLY A 325 15.14 -2.52 37.52
N ASN A 326 14.09 -1.96 36.94
CA ASN A 326 13.28 -2.65 35.94
C ASN A 326 13.91 -2.50 34.54
N ASP A 327 13.70 -3.51 33.69
CA ASP A 327 14.14 -3.50 32.30
C ASP A 327 12.92 -3.69 31.38
N TRP A 328 12.79 -2.83 30.36
CA TRP A 328 11.61 -2.83 29.49
C TRP A 328 11.50 -4.09 28.62
N ASP A 329 12.62 -4.63 28.16
CA ASP A 329 12.66 -5.89 27.40
C ASP A 329 12.28 -7.06 28.31
N GLU A 330 12.88 -7.15 29.50
CA GLU A 330 12.54 -8.21 30.46
C GLU A 330 11.08 -8.12 30.95
N TYR A 331 10.56 -6.92 31.20
CA TYR A 331 9.20 -6.72 31.68
C TYR A 331 8.14 -7.25 30.70
N TYR A 332 8.31 -6.95 29.40
CA TYR A 332 7.33 -7.34 28.38
C TYR A 332 7.63 -8.69 27.72
N CYS A 333 8.90 -9.01 27.49
CA CYS A 333 9.31 -10.18 26.71
C CYS A 333 9.98 -11.27 27.56
N GLY A 334 10.41 -10.95 28.78
CA GLY A 334 11.11 -11.87 29.68
C GLY A 334 12.55 -12.15 29.27
N THR A 335 13.31 -12.79 30.16
CA THR A 335 14.72 -13.16 29.90
C THR A 335 14.89 -14.40 29.02
N SER A 336 13.85 -15.21 28.88
CA SER A 336 13.87 -16.43 28.06
C SER A 336 13.97 -16.10 26.56
N GLY A 337 14.57 -17.00 25.79
CA GLY A 337 14.72 -16.82 24.35
C GLY A 337 15.47 -17.98 23.69
N ASN A 338 15.62 -17.90 22.38
CA ASN A 338 16.41 -18.83 21.57
C ASN A 338 17.60 -18.09 20.92
N VAL A 339 18.29 -18.76 20.00
CA VAL A 339 19.40 -18.19 19.22
C VAL A 339 18.96 -16.91 18.47
N ALA A 340 17.76 -16.88 17.89
CA ALA A 340 17.24 -15.68 17.22
C ALA A 340 17.09 -14.51 18.20
N THR A 341 16.47 -14.74 19.37
CA THR A 341 16.33 -13.71 20.41
C THR A 341 17.68 -13.13 20.81
N ALA A 342 18.68 -13.99 21.01
CA ALA A 342 20.03 -13.58 21.38
C ALA A 342 20.72 -12.77 20.26
N LEU A 343 20.58 -13.20 19.01
CA LEU A 343 21.13 -12.47 17.85
C LEU A 343 20.43 -11.12 17.65
N ILE A 344 19.11 -11.03 17.84
CA ILE A 344 18.37 -9.77 17.78
C ILE A 344 18.84 -8.81 18.88
N ARG A 345 18.87 -9.27 20.13
CA ARG A 345 19.30 -8.45 21.28
C ARG A 345 20.73 -7.92 21.14
N SER A 346 21.64 -8.75 20.62
CA SER A 346 23.05 -8.38 20.45
C SER A 346 23.33 -7.47 19.24
N ASN A 347 22.53 -7.55 18.18
CA ASN A 347 22.79 -6.81 16.93
C ASN A 347 21.88 -5.59 16.74
N LEU A 348 20.60 -5.67 17.12
CA LEU A 348 19.64 -4.57 17.00
C LEU A 348 19.49 -3.80 18.31
N GLY A 349 19.34 -4.51 19.43
CA GLY A 349 19.13 -3.94 20.75
C GLY A 349 18.04 -4.69 21.51
N PRO A 350 17.74 -4.27 22.75
CA PRO A 350 16.67 -4.87 23.55
C PRO A 350 15.34 -4.89 22.77
N LEU A 351 14.54 -5.94 22.96
CA LEU A 351 13.16 -5.94 22.45
C LEU A 351 12.40 -4.77 23.09
N THR A 352 11.31 -4.35 22.46
CA THR A 352 10.51 -3.17 22.83
C THR A 352 11.24 -1.82 22.68
N THR A 353 12.41 -1.80 22.04
CA THR A 353 13.18 -0.57 21.72
C THR A 353 13.57 -0.47 20.24
N ILE A 354 12.86 -1.20 19.36
CA ILE A 354 13.19 -1.29 17.94
C ILE A 354 12.33 -0.30 17.16
N ASP A 355 12.98 0.69 16.57
CA ASP A 355 12.35 1.66 15.68
C ASP A 355 12.07 1.03 14.29
N ILE A 356 10.81 1.06 13.83
CA ILE A 356 10.44 0.61 12.49
C ILE A 356 9.83 1.76 11.67
N TYR A 357 10.50 2.14 10.59
CA TYR A 357 10.03 3.20 9.69
C TYR A 357 9.89 2.71 8.25
N LEU A 358 8.86 3.18 7.56
CA LEU A 358 8.74 2.99 6.12
C LEU A 358 9.80 3.81 5.40
N VAL A 359 10.69 3.14 4.67
CA VAL A 359 11.61 3.81 3.74
C VAL A 359 10.81 4.27 2.53
N SER A 360 10.90 5.56 2.21
CA SER A 360 10.22 6.11 1.04
C SER A 360 10.82 5.57 -0.26
N LEU A 361 9.96 5.30 -1.23
CA LEU A 361 10.36 4.91 -2.58
C LEU A 361 11.25 6.00 -3.20
N PRO A 362 12.47 5.66 -3.69
CA PRO A 362 13.30 6.62 -4.39
C PRO A 362 12.59 7.14 -5.64
N PRO A 363 12.47 8.47 -5.85
CA PRO A 363 11.81 9.02 -7.03
C PRO A 363 12.39 8.51 -8.36
N VAL A 364 13.70 8.23 -8.38
CA VAL A 364 14.40 7.65 -9.54
C VAL A 364 13.91 6.24 -9.87
N LEU A 365 13.59 5.42 -8.86
CA LEU A 365 13.04 4.08 -9.03
C LEU A 365 11.60 4.15 -9.55
N THR A 366 10.76 5.00 -8.98
CA THR A 366 9.37 5.20 -9.44
C THR A 366 9.33 5.70 -10.89
N ALA A 367 10.20 6.64 -11.25
CA ALA A 367 10.32 7.10 -12.63
C ALA A 367 10.80 5.99 -13.58
N LEU A 368 11.72 5.13 -13.13
CA LEU A 368 12.25 4.03 -13.94
C LEU A 368 11.18 2.98 -14.17
N TYR A 369 10.47 2.60 -13.11
CA TYR A 369 9.32 1.69 -13.15
C TYR A 369 8.24 2.19 -14.11
N ALA A 370 7.80 3.44 -14.00
CA ALA A 370 6.77 4.01 -14.87
C ALA A 370 7.20 4.02 -16.35
N THR A 371 8.45 4.41 -16.63
CA THR A 371 8.98 4.46 -18.00
C THR A 371 9.15 3.05 -18.58
N PHE A 372 9.62 2.09 -17.77
CA PHE A 372 9.72 0.68 -18.15
C PHE A 372 8.35 0.10 -18.50
N LEU A 373 7.33 0.32 -17.66
CA LEU A 373 5.98 -0.20 -17.92
C LEU A 373 5.38 0.38 -19.20
N ASN A 374 5.60 1.67 -19.48
CA ASN A 374 5.16 2.27 -20.73
C ASN A 374 5.79 1.56 -21.94
N GLN A 375 7.12 1.32 -21.92
CA GLN A 375 7.80 0.59 -22.98
C GLN A 375 7.31 -0.87 -23.10
N LEU A 376 7.10 -1.54 -21.97
CA LEU A 376 6.54 -2.88 -21.93
C LEU A 376 5.16 -2.92 -22.57
N HIS A 377 4.25 -2.02 -22.17
CA HIS A 377 2.88 -1.96 -22.69
C HIS A 377 2.85 -1.68 -24.20
N ASN A 378 3.65 -0.71 -24.69
CA ASN A 378 3.77 -0.42 -26.12
C ASN A 378 4.18 -1.67 -26.92
N THR A 379 5.08 -2.46 -26.35
CA THR A 379 5.63 -3.65 -27.00
C THR A 379 4.66 -4.83 -26.94
N VAL A 380 4.01 -5.06 -25.80
CA VAL A 380 3.02 -6.13 -25.60
C VAL A 380 1.79 -5.91 -26.48
N MET A 381 1.38 -4.66 -26.74
CA MET A 381 0.30 -4.36 -27.68
C MET A 381 0.61 -4.82 -29.12
N LEU A 382 1.88 -4.83 -29.52
CA LEU A 382 2.28 -5.31 -30.83
C LEU A 382 2.34 -6.84 -30.90
N GLN A 383 2.75 -7.51 -29.81
CA GLN A 383 2.89 -8.97 -29.75
C GLN A 383 2.40 -9.57 -28.42
N PRO A 384 1.07 -9.60 -28.18
CA PRO A 384 0.52 -9.99 -26.89
C PRO A 384 0.69 -11.48 -26.58
N GLN A 385 0.70 -12.34 -27.60
CA GLN A 385 0.70 -13.79 -27.41
C GLN A 385 1.96 -14.32 -26.72
N ALA A 386 3.15 -13.88 -27.15
CA ALA A 386 4.42 -14.36 -26.58
C ALA A 386 4.56 -13.96 -25.09
N TYR A 387 4.10 -12.76 -24.75
CA TYR A 387 4.11 -12.25 -23.38
C TYR A 387 3.02 -12.90 -22.50
N MET A 388 1.83 -13.17 -23.03
CA MET A 388 0.73 -13.79 -22.27
C MET A 388 1.03 -15.25 -21.90
N GLN A 389 1.85 -15.95 -22.69
CA GLN A 389 2.26 -17.34 -22.46
C GLN A 389 3.33 -17.52 -21.37
N LEU A 390 3.92 -16.42 -20.86
CA LEU A 390 4.91 -16.51 -19.79
C LEU A 390 4.30 -17.07 -18.51
N THR A 391 5.00 -18.01 -17.88
CA THR A 391 4.61 -18.64 -16.62
C THR A 391 5.16 -17.85 -15.44
N GLU A 392 4.39 -17.82 -14.35
CA GLU A 392 4.70 -17.07 -13.13
C GLU A 392 4.75 -18.04 -11.93
N PRO A 393 5.73 -18.95 -11.88
CA PRO A 393 5.87 -19.88 -10.75
C PRO A 393 6.31 -19.16 -9.48
N THR A 394 5.85 -19.65 -8.34
CA THR A 394 6.43 -19.33 -7.04
C THR A 394 7.56 -20.31 -6.74
N LEU A 395 8.73 -19.78 -6.40
CA LEU A 395 9.95 -20.56 -6.20
C LEU A 395 10.58 -20.27 -4.84
N GLU A 396 10.99 -21.31 -4.13
CA GLU A 396 11.86 -21.17 -2.96
C GLU A 396 13.27 -20.80 -3.44
N VAL A 397 13.77 -19.66 -2.95
CA VAL A 397 15.08 -19.12 -3.33
C VAL A 397 15.91 -18.80 -2.10
N LEU A 398 17.23 -18.92 -2.21
CA LEU A 398 18.15 -18.47 -1.18
C LEU A 398 19.46 -17.96 -1.78
N PRO A 399 20.14 -17.02 -1.11
CA PRO A 399 21.48 -16.62 -1.51
C PRO A 399 22.41 -17.83 -1.55
N ALA A 400 23.22 -17.93 -2.61
CA ALA A 400 24.13 -19.07 -2.79
C ALA A 400 25.10 -19.23 -1.61
N SER A 401 25.52 -18.11 -0.99
CA SER A 401 26.38 -18.06 0.18
C SER A 401 25.75 -18.60 1.45
N TRP A 402 24.43 -18.79 1.48
CA TRP A 402 23.72 -19.33 2.64
C TRP A 402 23.53 -20.84 2.51
N LYS A 403 23.78 -21.44 1.34
CA LYS A 403 23.55 -22.87 1.12
C LYS A 403 24.62 -23.73 1.79
N HIS A 404 24.34 -24.18 3.01
CA HIS A 404 25.20 -25.11 3.78
C HIS A 404 24.42 -26.36 4.21
N GLN A 405 25.11 -27.50 4.31
CA GLN A 405 24.51 -28.76 4.77
C GLN A 405 24.18 -28.75 6.28
N ASP A 406 25.02 -28.07 7.08
CA ASP A 406 24.90 -27.99 8.54
C ASP A 406 24.35 -26.62 9.00
N ALA A 407 23.56 -25.95 8.16
CA ALA A 407 22.91 -24.70 8.53
C ALA A 407 21.48 -24.94 9.04
N VAL A 408 21.15 -24.26 10.13
CA VAL A 408 19.77 -24.07 10.58
C VAL A 408 19.47 -22.58 10.67
N TYR A 409 18.23 -22.22 10.37
CA TYR A 409 17.76 -20.83 10.30
C TYR A 409 16.61 -20.61 11.27
N TYR A 410 16.51 -19.39 11.77
CA TYR A 410 15.54 -19.01 12.80
C TYR A 410 14.65 -17.83 12.42
N GLY A 411 14.83 -17.21 11.25
CA GLY A 411 13.96 -16.17 10.73
C GLY A 411 14.73 -15.03 10.07
N GLY A 412 14.03 -14.24 9.28
CA GLY A 412 14.52 -12.93 8.83
C GLY A 412 13.68 -11.75 9.37
N ASN A 413 12.62 -12.03 10.14
CA ASN A 413 11.73 -11.02 10.74
C ASN A 413 12.07 -10.74 12.22
N PRO A 414 12.61 -9.54 12.57
CA PRO A 414 13.03 -9.24 13.95
C PRO A 414 11.88 -9.22 14.96
N LEU A 415 10.65 -9.19 14.46
CA LEU A 415 9.43 -9.22 15.25
C LEU A 415 8.99 -10.65 15.61
N CYS A 416 9.58 -11.64 14.96
CA CYS A 416 9.42 -13.05 15.29
C CYS A 416 10.65 -13.52 16.02
N CYS A 417 10.84 -13.02 17.25
CA CYS A 417 12.04 -13.27 18.05
C CYS A 417 12.08 -14.69 18.67
N TYR A 418 11.20 -15.59 18.24
CA TYR A 418 11.06 -16.98 18.68
C TYR A 418 10.81 -17.88 17.46
N GLY A 419 11.15 -19.17 17.60
CA GLY A 419 11.03 -20.14 16.52
C GLY A 419 11.93 -21.35 16.72
N ASN A 420 11.63 -22.43 16.02
CA ASN A 420 12.46 -23.62 15.98
C ASN A 420 13.57 -23.48 14.92
N PRO A 421 14.71 -24.15 15.09
CA PRO A 421 15.71 -24.25 14.03
C PRO A 421 15.09 -24.96 12.80
N MET A 422 15.11 -24.31 11.65
CA MET A 422 14.60 -24.86 10.39
C MET A 422 15.73 -25.12 9.39
N PRO A 423 15.64 -26.17 8.55
CA PRO A 423 16.64 -26.47 7.53
C PRO A 423 16.49 -25.60 6.26
N TYR A 424 15.71 -24.52 6.32
CA TYR A 424 15.41 -23.63 5.20
C TYR A 424 15.33 -22.19 5.66
N VAL A 425 15.64 -21.29 4.73
CA VAL A 425 15.57 -19.84 4.92
C VAL A 425 14.10 -19.42 4.98
N GLN A 426 13.74 -18.57 5.94
CA GLN A 426 12.38 -18.00 6.06
C GLN A 426 12.30 -16.59 5.48
N PRO A 427 11.09 -16.09 5.14
CA PRO A 427 10.89 -14.70 4.76
C PRO A 427 11.46 -13.71 5.79
N SER A 428 11.83 -12.52 5.29
CA SER A 428 12.07 -11.38 6.17
C SER A 428 10.75 -10.80 6.70
N PHE A 429 10.82 -9.64 7.34
CA PHE A 429 9.67 -8.92 7.88
C PHE A 429 8.56 -8.66 6.84
N GLY A 430 7.35 -9.10 7.17
CA GLY A 430 6.08 -8.70 6.55
C GLY A 430 5.12 -8.07 7.56
N TYR A 431 4.31 -7.11 7.11
CA TYR A 431 3.33 -6.45 7.98
C TYR A 431 2.31 -7.41 8.59
N TYR A 432 1.87 -8.39 7.80
CA TYR A 432 0.81 -9.32 8.20
C TYR A 432 1.34 -10.50 9.03
N ASP A 433 2.65 -10.56 9.28
CA ASP A 433 3.25 -11.65 10.04
C ASP A 433 2.69 -11.67 11.47
N ASP A 434 2.21 -12.84 11.88
CA ASP A 434 1.76 -13.14 13.24
C ASP A 434 2.75 -14.02 14.01
N CYS A 435 3.86 -14.41 13.36
CA CYS A 435 4.88 -15.30 13.89
C CYS A 435 4.34 -16.68 14.33
N GLY A 436 3.18 -17.09 13.83
CA GLY A 436 2.54 -18.37 14.13
C GLY A 436 3.10 -19.52 13.29
N THR A 437 3.62 -19.23 12.10
CA THR A 437 4.21 -20.21 11.17
C THR A 437 5.65 -19.85 10.81
N GLN A 438 6.44 -20.87 10.48
CA GLN A 438 7.81 -20.71 9.98
C GLN A 438 7.84 -21.17 8.51
N ASP A 439 7.47 -20.27 7.61
CA ASP A 439 7.34 -20.56 6.18
C ASP A 439 8.68 -20.52 5.44
N ARG A 440 8.73 -21.15 4.27
CA ARG A 440 9.90 -21.09 3.38
C ARG A 440 9.95 -19.74 2.68
N HIS A 441 11.15 -19.21 2.46
CA HIS A 441 11.32 -17.99 1.67
C HIS A 441 11.06 -18.29 0.19
N GLU A 442 9.97 -17.73 -0.33
CA GLU A 442 9.56 -17.89 -1.71
C GLU A 442 9.44 -16.53 -2.42
N ILE A 443 9.67 -16.56 -3.74
CA ILE A 443 9.47 -15.41 -4.62
C ILE A 443 8.61 -15.84 -5.80
N ASN A 444 7.63 -14.99 -6.13
CA ASN A 444 6.83 -15.14 -7.34
C ASN A 444 7.62 -14.59 -8.54
N MET A 445 7.86 -15.43 -9.55
CA MET A 445 8.49 -15.07 -10.82
C MET A 445 7.50 -14.36 -11.74
N ALA A 446 6.89 -13.26 -11.25
CA ALA A 446 5.96 -12.47 -12.02
C ALA A 446 6.63 -11.95 -13.31
N ARG A 447 5.91 -12.03 -14.44
CA ARG A 447 6.50 -11.79 -15.76
C ARG A 447 7.13 -10.39 -15.87
N ASP A 448 6.50 -9.39 -15.26
CA ASP A 448 6.94 -7.99 -15.31
C ASP A 448 8.22 -7.78 -14.50
N SER A 449 8.29 -8.36 -13.30
CA SER A 449 9.48 -8.27 -12.44
C SER A 449 10.65 -9.06 -13.01
N VAL A 450 10.39 -10.22 -13.64
CA VAL A 450 11.40 -11.00 -14.37
C VAL A 450 11.98 -10.22 -15.56
N LEU A 451 11.12 -9.61 -16.38
CA LEU A 451 11.57 -8.81 -17.53
C LEU A 451 12.32 -7.54 -17.08
N PHE A 452 11.90 -6.93 -15.96
CA PHE A 452 12.61 -5.81 -15.34
C PHE A 452 13.99 -6.22 -14.82
N ALA A 453 14.10 -7.39 -14.18
CA ALA A 453 15.37 -7.94 -13.72
C ALA A 453 16.30 -8.29 -14.89
N MET A 454 15.79 -8.83 -16.00
CA MET A 454 16.55 -9.05 -17.23
C MET A 454 17.06 -7.73 -17.81
N PHE A 455 16.23 -6.68 -17.83
CA PHE A 455 16.66 -5.34 -18.22
C PHE A 455 17.81 -4.85 -17.32
N ALA A 456 17.64 -4.96 -16.00
CA ALA A 456 18.57 -4.43 -15.03
C ALA A 456 19.93 -5.14 -15.00
N THR A 457 19.94 -6.46 -15.16
CA THR A 457 21.14 -7.31 -15.05
C THR A 457 21.76 -7.69 -16.39
N VAL A 458 20.99 -7.59 -17.48
CA VAL A 458 21.38 -8.06 -18.83
C VAL A 458 21.63 -9.58 -18.87
N MET A 459 21.03 -10.32 -17.94
CA MET A 459 21.11 -11.79 -17.91
C MET A 459 20.14 -12.39 -18.90
N THR A 460 20.66 -12.86 -20.03
CA THR A 460 19.84 -13.45 -21.10
C THR A 460 20.40 -14.75 -21.66
N SER A 461 21.69 -15.07 -21.41
CA SER A 461 22.29 -16.32 -21.89
C SER A 461 21.87 -17.51 -21.04
N SER A 462 21.86 -18.72 -21.64
CA SER A 462 21.48 -19.93 -20.92
C SER A 462 22.31 -20.16 -19.65
N ASP A 463 23.61 -19.84 -19.67
CA ASP A 463 24.50 -20.01 -18.52
C ASP A 463 24.16 -19.03 -17.39
N GLN A 464 23.81 -17.78 -17.72
CA GLN A 464 23.37 -16.78 -16.74
C GLN A 464 22.01 -17.15 -16.13
N LEU A 465 21.07 -17.64 -16.94
CA LEU A 465 19.76 -18.08 -16.42
C LEU A 465 19.92 -19.33 -15.54
N THR A 466 20.82 -20.25 -15.91
CA THR A 466 21.19 -21.39 -15.07
C THR A 466 21.75 -20.94 -13.73
N SER A 467 22.60 -19.90 -13.70
CA SER A 467 23.15 -19.38 -12.44
C SER A 467 22.12 -18.67 -11.57
N VAL A 468 21.06 -18.09 -12.14
CA VAL A 468 19.91 -17.58 -11.40
C VAL A 468 19.08 -18.75 -10.85
N CYS A 469 18.74 -19.74 -11.67
CA CYS A 469 17.96 -20.88 -11.23
C CYS A 469 18.69 -21.79 -10.22
N ALA A 470 20.02 -21.75 -10.18
CA ALA A 470 20.83 -22.42 -9.16
C ALA A 470 20.59 -21.88 -7.73
N LEU A 471 19.97 -20.69 -7.59
CA LEU A 471 19.52 -20.12 -6.32
C LEU A 471 18.26 -20.82 -5.76
N THR A 472 17.62 -21.70 -6.54
CA THR A 472 16.42 -22.42 -6.08
C THR A 472 16.76 -23.70 -5.29
N THR A 473 15.78 -24.21 -4.54
CA THR A 473 15.92 -25.44 -3.76
C THR A 473 15.49 -26.69 -4.54
N GLY A 474 16.47 -27.46 -4.99
CA GLY A 474 16.28 -28.79 -5.56
C GLY A 474 15.89 -28.83 -7.05
N PRO A 475 15.83 -30.03 -7.66
CA PRO A 475 15.74 -30.17 -9.11
C PRO A 475 14.41 -29.72 -9.72
N ALA A 476 13.29 -29.89 -9.00
CA ALA A 476 11.97 -29.51 -9.49
C ALA A 476 11.82 -27.98 -9.60
N MET A 477 12.25 -27.24 -8.57
CA MET A 477 12.24 -25.78 -8.56
C MET A 477 13.20 -25.21 -9.61
N PHE A 478 14.38 -25.81 -9.75
CA PHE A 478 15.32 -25.45 -10.81
C PHE A 478 14.69 -25.60 -12.21
N THR A 479 13.99 -26.70 -12.44
CA THR A 479 13.32 -26.97 -13.73
C THR A 479 12.20 -25.95 -13.99
N SER A 480 11.37 -25.67 -12.98
CA SER A 480 10.30 -24.67 -13.09
C SER A 480 10.85 -23.26 -13.35
N CYS A 481 11.95 -22.90 -12.69
CA CYS A 481 12.68 -21.66 -12.94
C CYS A 481 13.16 -21.56 -14.40
N MET A 482 13.84 -22.59 -14.92
CA MET A 482 14.33 -22.59 -16.30
C MET A 482 13.18 -22.52 -17.32
N GLN A 483 12.06 -23.20 -17.04
CA GLN A 483 10.85 -23.15 -17.88
C GLN A 483 10.19 -21.77 -17.92
N SER A 484 10.35 -20.95 -16.87
CA SER A 484 9.88 -19.56 -16.85
C SER A 484 10.88 -18.60 -17.50
N LEU A 485 12.17 -18.72 -17.16
CA LEU A 485 13.21 -17.77 -17.58
C LEU A 485 13.60 -17.89 -19.06
N LEU A 486 13.60 -19.09 -19.65
CA LEU A 486 13.98 -19.25 -21.06
C LEU A 486 13.00 -18.54 -22.03
N PRO A 487 11.67 -18.75 -21.94
CA PRO A 487 10.70 -17.99 -22.74
C PRO A 487 10.75 -16.49 -22.45
N ALA A 488 10.90 -16.09 -21.18
CA ALA A 488 11.01 -14.67 -20.82
C ALA A 488 12.24 -14.02 -21.45
N SER A 489 13.38 -14.74 -21.54
CA SER A 489 14.59 -14.25 -22.21
C SER A 489 14.37 -14.08 -23.72
N ALA A 490 13.62 -14.98 -24.36
CA ALA A 490 13.24 -14.83 -25.76
C ALA A 490 12.37 -13.57 -25.97
N VAL A 491 11.36 -13.35 -25.12
CA VAL A 491 10.53 -12.14 -25.15
C VAL A 491 11.37 -10.89 -24.93
N PHE A 492 12.23 -10.89 -23.91
CA PHE A 492 13.09 -9.76 -23.60
C PHE A 492 14.04 -9.40 -24.76
N THR A 493 14.76 -10.39 -25.28
CA THR A 493 15.78 -10.17 -26.33
C THR A 493 15.17 -9.73 -27.65
N THR A 494 14.01 -10.27 -28.02
CA THR A 494 13.36 -9.99 -29.30
C THR A 494 12.56 -8.69 -29.27
N LEU A 495 11.91 -8.37 -28.15
CA LEU A 495 10.93 -7.29 -28.10
C LEU A 495 11.35 -6.09 -27.26
N LEU A 496 12.04 -6.32 -26.13
CA LEU A 496 12.24 -5.28 -25.12
C LEU A 496 13.67 -4.75 -25.07
N LYS A 497 14.67 -5.54 -25.45
CA LYS A 497 16.08 -5.16 -25.33
C LYS A 497 16.37 -3.83 -26.02
N ALA A 498 16.03 -3.69 -27.30
CA ALA A 498 16.32 -2.48 -28.07
C ALA A 498 15.54 -1.23 -27.58
N PRO A 499 14.21 -1.28 -27.34
CA PRO A 499 13.49 -0.13 -26.78
C PRO A 499 14.00 0.31 -25.40
N LEU A 500 14.45 -0.63 -24.57
CA LEU A 500 14.90 -0.34 -23.21
C LEU A 500 16.35 0.17 -23.13
N GLU A 501 17.17 0.07 -24.19
CA GLU A 501 18.55 0.60 -24.14
C GLU A 501 18.59 2.11 -23.86
N ALA A 502 17.55 2.86 -24.25
CA ALA A 502 17.44 4.29 -23.92
C ALA A 502 17.32 4.57 -22.41
N LEU A 503 16.86 3.60 -21.62
CA LEU A 503 16.66 3.74 -20.16
C LEU A 503 17.92 3.37 -19.36
N ARG A 504 19.01 2.94 -20.01
CA ARG A 504 20.26 2.54 -19.33
C ARG A 504 20.84 3.61 -18.40
N PRO A 505 20.92 4.90 -18.77
CA PRO A 505 21.45 5.92 -17.86
C PRO A 505 20.62 6.05 -16.58
N GLN A 506 19.29 5.98 -16.72
CA GLN A 506 18.36 6.04 -15.60
C GLN A 506 18.46 4.82 -14.69
N LEU A 507 18.66 3.62 -15.26
CA LEU A 507 18.95 2.41 -14.51
C LEU A 507 20.24 2.55 -13.69
N THR A 508 21.32 3.07 -14.27
CA THR A 508 22.59 3.30 -13.56
C THR A 508 22.42 4.24 -12.37
N GLN A 509 21.73 5.36 -12.57
CA GLN A 509 21.42 6.31 -11.49
C GLN A 509 20.56 5.67 -10.39
N THR A 510 19.58 4.86 -10.79
CA THR A 510 18.69 4.14 -9.87
C THR A 510 19.47 3.11 -9.05
N SER A 511 20.35 2.34 -9.69
CA SER A 511 21.23 1.36 -9.05
C SER A 511 22.11 2.01 -7.97
N GLN A 512 22.74 3.15 -8.28
CA GLN A 512 23.57 3.89 -7.32
C GLN A 512 22.75 4.40 -6.12
N THR A 513 21.54 4.91 -6.38
CA THR A 513 20.66 5.42 -5.33
C THR A 513 20.20 4.30 -4.41
N ILE A 514 19.77 3.16 -4.97
CA ILE A 514 19.32 2.01 -4.19
C ILE A 514 20.48 1.37 -3.42
N ALA A 515 21.67 1.27 -4.02
CA ALA A 515 22.86 0.78 -3.33
C ALA A 515 23.18 1.63 -2.09
N GLY A 516 22.95 2.95 -2.16
CA GLY A 516 23.11 3.87 -1.02
C GLY A 516 22.10 3.64 0.13
N LEU A 517 20.96 3.00 -0.13
CA LEU A 517 20.00 2.62 0.91
C LEU A 517 20.42 1.37 1.70
N ASN A 518 21.37 0.59 1.19
CA ASN A 518 21.82 -0.67 1.78
C ASN A 518 20.65 -1.64 2.09
N VAL A 519 19.74 -1.81 1.11
CA VAL A 519 18.61 -2.74 1.22
C VAL A 519 19.11 -4.17 1.16
N SER A 520 18.79 -4.94 2.20
CA SER A 520 19.35 -6.27 2.38
C SER A 520 18.34 -7.28 2.90
N PHE A 521 18.52 -8.52 2.49
CA PHE A 521 17.88 -9.68 3.05
C PHE A 521 18.67 -10.15 4.28
N ILE A 522 17.97 -10.36 5.39
CA ILE A 522 18.57 -10.71 6.69
C ILE A 522 18.03 -12.07 7.13
N GLN A 523 18.88 -12.85 7.78
CA GLN A 523 18.50 -14.13 8.38
C GLN A 523 19.32 -14.40 9.65
N TRP A 524 18.70 -14.95 10.70
CA TRP A 524 19.40 -15.53 11.85
C TRP A 524 19.70 -16.98 11.58
N ALA A 525 20.94 -17.40 11.78
CA ALA A 525 21.35 -18.76 11.48
C ALA A 525 22.42 -19.27 12.45
N THR A 526 22.48 -20.59 12.58
CA THR A 526 23.63 -21.29 13.12
C THR A 526 24.23 -22.10 11.98
N ILE A 527 25.48 -21.82 11.62
CA ILE A 527 26.19 -22.53 10.55
C ILE A 527 27.41 -23.18 11.16
N ALA A 528 27.52 -24.50 11.05
CA ALA A 528 28.63 -25.27 11.63
C ALA A 528 28.83 -24.97 13.14
N GLY A 529 27.71 -24.81 13.88
CA GLY A 529 27.71 -24.52 15.32
C GLY A 529 28.00 -23.07 15.71
N VAL A 530 28.10 -22.14 14.74
CA VAL A 530 28.32 -20.71 15.00
C VAL A 530 27.05 -19.91 14.71
N ASP A 531 26.51 -19.29 15.77
CA ASP A 531 25.37 -18.38 15.68
C ASP A 531 25.79 -17.06 15.05
N GLN A 532 25.08 -16.62 14.03
CA GLN A 532 25.40 -15.40 13.29
C GLN A 532 24.19 -14.78 12.58
N VAL A 533 24.30 -13.49 12.30
CA VAL A 533 23.38 -12.78 11.42
C VAL A 533 23.92 -12.84 9.99
N LEU A 534 23.14 -13.43 9.10
CA LEU A 534 23.43 -13.42 7.67
C LEU A 534 22.84 -12.16 7.04
N HIS A 535 23.62 -11.52 6.17
CA HIS A 535 23.24 -10.31 5.48
C HIS A 535 23.57 -10.45 4.00
N GLN A 536 22.57 -10.26 3.14
CA GLN A 536 22.71 -10.32 1.70
C GLN A 536 22.12 -9.05 1.07
N PRO A 537 22.96 -8.13 0.53
CA PRO A 537 22.47 -6.99 -0.22
C PRO A 537 21.59 -7.45 -1.40
N MET A 538 20.44 -6.79 -1.57
CA MET A 538 19.50 -7.14 -2.65
C MET A 538 20.10 -6.80 -4.01
N ILE A 539 20.67 -5.60 -4.15
CA ILE A 539 21.38 -5.18 -5.36
C ILE A 539 22.85 -4.96 -5.02
N THR A 540 23.72 -5.48 -5.87
CA THR A 540 25.16 -5.24 -5.80
C THR A 540 25.59 -4.36 -6.96
N SER A 541 26.73 -3.69 -6.84
CA SER A 541 27.31 -2.90 -7.94
C SER A 541 27.72 -3.76 -9.15
N SER A 542 27.82 -5.08 -8.98
CA SER A 542 28.07 -6.03 -10.06
C SER A 542 26.76 -6.47 -10.71
N SER A 543 26.55 -6.09 -11.97
CA SER A 543 25.40 -6.53 -12.77
C SER A 543 25.40 -8.03 -13.08
N THR A 544 26.49 -8.76 -12.76
CA THR A 544 26.63 -10.20 -13.01
C THR A 544 26.25 -11.10 -11.83
N SER A 545 25.88 -10.52 -10.68
CA SER A 545 25.45 -11.31 -9.52
C SER A 545 24.08 -11.95 -9.77
N SER A 546 23.99 -13.29 -9.71
CA SER A 546 22.71 -14.01 -9.83
C SER A 546 21.68 -13.53 -8.80
N TRP A 547 22.11 -13.20 -7.57
CA TRP A 547 21.21 -12.70 -6.53
C TRP A 547 20.66 -11.31 -6.86
N SER A 548 21.44 -10.47 -7.56
CA SER A 548 20.93 -9.16 -7.99
C SER A 548 19.81 -9.26 -9.03
N PHE A 549 19.65 -10.39 -9.72
CA PHE A 549 18.45 -10.65 -10.53
C PHE A 549 17.20 -10.68 -9.64
N ILE A 550 17.25 -11.48 -8.58
CA ILE A 550 16.20 -11.56 -7.55
C ILE A 550 16.00 -10.20 -6.88
N GLY A 551 17.09 -9.50 -6.57
CA GLY A 551 17.07 -8.13 -6.05
C GLY A 551 16.27 -7.16 -6.89
N TRP A 552 16.53 -7.13 -8.20
CA TRP A 552 15.80 -6.25 -9.12
C TRP A 552 14.33 -6.64 -9.30
N MET A 553 13.98 -7.92 -9.17
CA MET A 553 12.57 -8.32 -9.09
C MET A 553 11.91 -7.69 -7.86
N THR A 554 12.52 -7.79 -6.68
CA THR A 554 11.94 -7.20 -5.46
C THR A 554 11.91 -5.67 -5.49
N MET A 555 12.82 -5.00 -6.20
CA MET A 555 12.75 -3.54 -6.38
C MET A 555 11.59 -3.14 -7.32
N PHE A 556 11.30 -3.97 -8.33
CA PHE A 556 10.11 -3.79 -9.15
C PHE A 556 8.85 -3.93 -8.30
N ASP A 557 8.79 -4.97 -7.46
CA ASP A 557 7.63 -5.21 -6.59
C ASP A 557 7.47 -4.09 -5.55
N TRP A 558 8.57 -3.56 -5.00
CA TRP A 558 8.52 -2.39 -4.12
C TRP A 558 7.94 -1.16 -4.84
N ALA A 559 8.34 -0.92 -6.08
CA ALA A 559 7.79 0.16 -6.91
C ALA A 559 6.33 -0.05 -7.29
N ASN A 560 5.93 -1.31 -7.47
CA ASN A 560 4.57 -1.71 -7.81
C ASN A 560 3.61 -1.57 -6.62
N GLY A 561 4.09 -1.77 -5.39
CA GLY A 561 3.34 -1.55 -4.15
C GLY A 561 2.67 -2.78 -3.57
#